data_AF-A0A9W9Z124-F1
#
_entry.id   AF-A0A9W9Z124-F1
#
_cell.length_a   1.000
_cell.length_b   1.000
_cell.length_c   1.000
_cell.angle_alpha   90.00
_cell.angle_beta   90.00
_cell.angle_gamma   90.00
#
_symmetry.space_group_name_H-M   'P 1'
#
loop_
_entity.id
_entity.type
_entity.pdbx_description
1 polymer ?
#
loop_
_entity_poly.entity_id
_entity_poly.type
_entity_poly.pdbx_seq_one_letter_code
_entity_poly.pdbx_strand_id
1 'polypeptide(L)'
;MKALTAASIKRKVKEEERWFCYSNGALTASQIQEVGSLLFDSKPQQEILHIHDVIVDANDLSTLVAERYLTGFMIDGACLKYSEEAISTGSQALYLPSFTQTWASGGNLVRLKSKLKPYVCGKDLSEIHWILTPIHVNGNHWGLLCLNMVLRQVFYDDGLKLNPPSNICEIIQMLIEATCCISVSKQPLPTTNWNITLPIKRFGMPKQPLVGEGCGSCGVGVILAAHDFLNVNLPSVPNFLWKFEDMTKHRQMILYQFVKWK
;
A
#
# COMPACT_ATOMS: atom_id res chain seq x y z
N MET A 1 -25.55 -5.48 -25.27
CA MET A 1 -24.80 -5.58 -24.00
C MET A 1 -23.49 -6.38 -24.14
N LYS A 2 -23.49 -7.63 -24.64
CA LYS A 2 -22.26 -8.47 -24.83
C LYS A 2 -21.18 -7.89 -25.78
N ALA A 3 -21.56 -7.12 -26.80
CA ALA A 3 -20.59 -6.51 -27.73
C ALA A 3 -19.83 -5.32 -27.13
N LEU A 4 -20.48 -4.54 -26.24
CA LEU A 4 -19.87 -3.42 -25.52
C LEU A 4 -18.81 -3.88 -24.52
N THR A 5 -19.05 -5.05 -23.90
CA THR A 5 -18.08 -5.69 -22.99
C THR A 5 -16.91 -6.33 -23.74
N ALA A 6 -17.12 -6.90 -24.93
CA ALA A 6 -16.03 -7.45 -25.73
C ALA A 6 -15.11 -6.35 -26.29
N ALA A 7 -15.68 -5.22 -26.74
CA ALA A 7 -14.91 -4.07 -27.23
C ALA A 7 -14.08 -3.41 -26.12
N SER A 8 -14.63 -3.29 -24.90
CA SER A 8 -13.91 -2.71 -23.75
C SER A 8 -12.75 -3.60 -23.30
N ILE A 9 -12.93 -4.93 -23.27
CA ILE A 9 -11.86 -5.90 -22.97
C ILE A 9 -10.77 -5.81 -24.05
N LYS A 10 -11.13 -5.83 -25.33
CA LYS A 10 -10.17 -5.72 -26.44
C LYS A 10 -9.35 -4.43 -26.39
N ARG A 11 -9.94 -3.33 -25.91
CA ARG A 11 -9.23 -2.06 -25.71
C ARG A 11 -8.21 -2.15 -24.57
N LYS A 12 -8.58 -2.77 -23.44
CA LYS A 12 -7.68 -2.96 -22.29
C LYS A 12 -6.45 -3.81 -22.65
N VAL A 13 -6.67 -4.92 -23.34
CA VAL A 13 -5.58 -5.80 -23.80
C VAL A 13 -4.64 -5.06 -24.75
N LYS A 14 -5.15 -4.27 -25.70
CA LYS A 14 -4.31 -3.46 -26.59
C LYS A 14 -3.50 -2.38 -25.86
N GLU A 15 -4.06 -1.81 -24.81
CA GLU A 15 -3.34 -0.84 -23.96
C GLU A 15 -2.22 -1.54 -23.19
N GLU A 16 -2.49 -2.72 -22.64
CA GLU A 16 -1.48 -3.58 -21.99
C GLU A 16 -0.35 -3.91 -22.94
N GLU A 17 -0.65 -4.47 -24.12
CA GLU A 17 0.35 -4.79 -25.15
C GLU A 17 1.24 -3.57 -25.47
N ARG A 18 0.63 -2.41 -25.72
CA ARG A 18 1.38 -1.18 -26.05
C ARG A 18 2.25 -0.70 -24.89
N TRP A 19 1.72 -0.73 -23.67
CA TRP A 19 2.40 -0.25 -22.48
C TRP A 19 3.59 -1.16 -22.11
N PHE A 20 3.47 -2.47 -22.32
CA PHE A 20 4.58 -3.41 -22.15
C PHE A 20 5.63 -3.33 -23.25
N CYS A 21 5.23 -3.03 -24.50
CA CYS A 21 6.17 -2.81 -25.59
C CYS A 21 6.94 -1.48 -25.47
N TYR A 22 6.52 -0.57 -24.58
CA TYR A 22 7.24 0.66 -24.34
C TYR A 22 8.54 0.39 -23.57
N SER A 23 9.66 0.41 -24.29
CA SER A 23 10.99 0.21 -23.71
C SER A 23 11.45 1.48 -22.98
N ASN A 24 11.48 1.42 -21.66
CA ASN A 24 12.04 2.44 -20.78
C ASN A 24 13.24 1.91 -19.97
N GLY A 25 13.72 0.71 -20.31
CA GLY A 25 14.81 0.01 -19.62
C GLY A 25 14.47 -0.56 -18.23
N ALA A 26 13.21 -0.55 -17.79
CA ALA A 26 12.82 -1.07 -16.48
C ALA A 26 12.92 -2.61 -16.38
N LEU A 27 12.56 -3.31 -17.46
CA LEU A 27 12.53 -4.77 -17.54
C LEU A 27 13.33 -5.26 -18.76
N THR A 28 13.94 -6.42 -18.63
CA THR A 28 14.54 -7.14 -19.76
C THR A 28 13.48 -7.81 -20.63
N ALA A 29 13.82 -8.19 -21.86
CA ALA A 29 12.89 -8.88 -22.76
C ALA A 29 12.31 -10.18 -22.15
N SER A 30 13.13 -10.94 -21.41
CA SER A 30 12.67 -12.15 -20.70
C SER A 30 11.63 -11.82 -19.62
N GLN A 31 11.88 -10.77 -18.84
CA GLN A 31 10.96 -10.34 -17.77
C GLN A 31 9.64 -9.82 -18.34
N ILE A 32 9.69 -9.13 -19.49
CA ILE A 32 8.48 -8.70 -20.20
C ILE A 32 7.65 -9.91 -20.65
N GLN A 33 8.28 -10.98 -21.13
CA GLN A 33 7.58 -12.21 -21.49
C GLN A 33 6.92 -12.87 -20.28
N GLU A 34 7.62 -12.96 -19.16
CA GLU A 34 7.08 -13.56 -17.92
C GLU A 34 5.88 -12.76 -17.37
N VAL A 35 5.97 -11.43 -17.35
CA VAL A 35 4.86 -10.56 -16.96
C VAL A 35 3.70 -10.67 -17.96
N GLY A 36 4.01 -10.73 -19.25
CA GLY A 36 3.02 -10.93 -20.31
C GLY A 36 2.23 -12.22 -20.13
N SER A 37 2.91 -13.34 -19.91
CA SER A 37 2.25 -14.62 -19.61
C SER A 37 1.38 -14.54 -18.36
N LEU A 38 1.86 -13.91 -17.29
CA LEU A 38 1.06 -13.75 -16.07
C LEU A 38 -0.24 -12.98 -16.32
N LEU A 39 -0.21 -11.90 -17.12
CA LEU A 39 -1.36 -11.06 -17.40
C LEU A 39 -2.31 -11.64 -18.45
N PHE A 40 -1.78 -12.14 -19.56
CA PHE A 40 -2.58 -12.54 -20.72
C PHE A 40 -3.08 -13.99 -20.64
N ASP A 41 -2.39 -14.88 -19.93
CA ASP A 41 -2.78 -16.28 -19.81
C ASP A 41 -3.71 -16.53 -18.60
N SER A 42 -3.78 -15.58 -17.67
CA SER A 42 -4.62 -15.68 -16.48
C SER A 42 -6.08 -15.33 -16.76
N LYS A 43 -7.01 -16.08 -16.15
CA LYS A 43 -8.43 -15.70 -16.17
C LYS A 43 -8.66 -14.49 -15.24
N PRO A 44 -9.63 -13.61 -15.52
CA PRO A 44 -9.85 -12.39 -14.73
C PRO A 44 -9.91 -12.58 -13.21
N GLN A 45 -10.61 -13.59 -12.69
CA GLN A 45 -10.72 -13.89 -11.25
C GLN A 45 -9.75 -14.99 -10.79
N GLN A 46 -8.73 -15.29 -11.58
CA GLN A 46 -7.70 -16.24 -11.19
C GLN A 46 -6.85 -15.62 -10.09
N GLU A 47 -6.73 -16.31 -8.97
CA GLU A 47 -5.83 -15.94 -7.88
C GLU A 47 -4.39 -15.90 -8.41
N ILE A 48 -3.74 -14.75 -8.20
CA ILE A 48 -2.33 -14.52 -8.52
C ILE A 48 -1.49 -14.64 -7.26
N LEU A 49 -1.99 -14.08 -6.16
CA LEU A 49 -1.31 -14.05 -4.88
C LEU A 49 -2.33 -14.16 -3.75
N HIS A 50 -1.98 -14.91 -2.71
CA HIS A 50 -2.75 -15.01 -1.48
C HIS A 50 -1.81 -14.79 -0.29
N ILE A 51 -2.09 -13.74 0.48
CA ILE A 51 -1.34 -13.40 1.68
C ILE A 51 -2.30 -12.98 2.79
N HIS A 52 -2.26 -13.69 3.92
CA HIS A 52 -3.23 -13.55 5.00
C HIS A 52 -4.69 -13.66 4.50
N ASP A 53 -5.51 -12.62 4.68
CA ASP A 53 -6.88 -12.52 4.16
C ASP A 53 -6.99 -11.67 2.88
N VAL A 54 -5.86 -11.37 2.24
CA VAL A 54 -5.78 -10.61 0.98
C VAL A 54 -5.53 -11.57 -0.17
N ILE A 55 -6.46 -11.57 -1.12
CA ILE A 55 -6.36 -12.29 -2.39
C ILE A 55 -6.24 -11.24 -3.50
N VAL A 56 -5.17 -11.31 -4.28
CA VAL A 56 -4.98 -10.50 -5.48
C VAL A 56 -5.29 -11.37 -6.69
N ASP A 57 -6.28 -10.98 -7.47
CA ASP A 57 -6.62 -11.68 -8.72
C ASP A 57 -6.01 -11.01 -9.97
N ALA A 58 -6.21 -11.61 -11.14
CA ALA A 58 -5.68 -11.07 -12.39
C ALA A 58 -6.31 -9.70 -12.77
N ASN A 59 -7.55 -9.42 -12.36
CA ASN A 59 -8.15 -8.09 -12.57
C ASN A 59 -7.43 -7.04 -11.71
N ASP A 60 -7.17 -7.34 -10.44
CA ASP A 60 -6.39 -6.47 -9.56
C ASP A 60 -5.01 -6.22 -10.15
N LEU A 61 -4.31 -7.28 -10.57
CA LEU A 61 -2.98 -7.16 -11.18
C LEU A 61 -2.99 -6.26 -12.44
N SER A 62 -4.05 -6.36 -13.26
CA SER A 62 -4.21 -5.53 -14.46
C SER A 62 -4.33 -4.02 -14.17
N THR A 63 -4.60 -3.62 -12.92
CA THR A 63 -4.63 -2.21 -12.51
C THR A 63 -3.25 -1.57 -12.42
N LEU A 64 -2.18 -2.36 -12.35
CA LEU A 64 -0.82 -1.83 -12.41
C LEU A 64 -0.45 -1.30 -13.80
N VAL A 65 -1.17 -1.70 -14.85
CA VAL A 65 -0.87 -1.28 -16.22
C VAL A 65 -1.34 0.14 -16.48
N ALA A 66 -0.48 0.94 -17.14
CA ALA A 66 -0.74 2.33 -17.49
C ALA A 66 -1.11 3.18 -16.26
N GLU A 67 -1.98 4.18 -16.42
CA GLU A 67 -2.42 5.08 -15.32
C GLU A 67 -3.73 4.64 -14.67
N ARG A 68 -3.97 3.33 -14.58
CA ARG A 68 -5.15 2.80 -13.90
C ARG A 68 -5.01 2.95 -12.37
N TYR A 69 -6.12 3.27 -11.72
CA TYR A 69 -6.19 3.33 -10.25
C TYR A 69 -6.11 1.92 -9.67
N LEU A 70 -5.25 1.75 -8.66
CA LEU A 70 -5.10 0.48 -7.96
C LEU A 70 -6.27 0.22 -7.01
N THR A 71 -6.63 -1.05 -6.86
CA THR A 71 -7.55 -1.51 -5.81
C THR A 71 -6.83 -1.60 -4.46
N GLY A 72 -7.60 -1.66 -3.37
CA GLY A 72 -7.04 -1.92 -2.03
C GLY A 72 -6.33 -3.27 -1.96
N PHE A 73 -6.87 -4.31 -2.62
CA PHE A 73 -6.25 -5.63 -2.70
C PHE A 73 -4.88 -5.59 -3.35
N MET A 74 -4.73 -4.85 -4.46
CA MET A 74 -3.46 -4.69 -5.15
C MET A 74 -2.40 -3.99 -4.28
N ILE A 75 -2.80 -2.92 -3.57
CA ILE A 75 -1.92 -2.19 -2.64
C ILE A 75 -1.52 -3.09 -1.46
N ASP A 76 -2.50 -3.74 -0.83
CA ASP A 76 -2.28 -4.58 0.33
C ASP A 76 -1.43 -5.81 0.00
N GLY A 77 -1.69 -6.48 -1.12
CA GLY A 77 -0.92 -7.64 -1.55
C GLY A 77 0.55 -7.29 -1.76
N ALA A 78 0.83 -6.15 -2.41
CA ALA A 78 2.21 -5.69 -2.63
C ALA A 78 2.90 -5.33 -1.30
N CYS A 79 2.26 -4.50 -0.47
CA CYS A 79 2.85 -4.04 0.79
C CYS A 79 3.02 -5.17 1.81
N LEU A 80 2.11 -6.14 1.87
CA LEU A 80 2.24 -7.31 2.74
C LEU A 80 3.40 -8.20 2.31
N LYS A 81 3.61 -8.43 1.01
CA LYS A 81 4.78 -9.17 0.52
C LYS A 81 6.09 -8.45 0.80
N TYR A 82 6.14 -7.14 0.56
CA TYR A 82 7.30 -6.35 0.97
C TYR A 82 7.51 -6.39 2.48
N SER A 83 6.44 -6.44 3.28
CA SER A 83 6.57 -6.59 4.74
C SER A 83 7.14 -7.95 5.12
N GLU A 84 6.77 -9.06 4.47
CA GLU A 84 7.39 -10.38 4.71
C GLU A 84 8.88 -10.37 4.38
N GLU A 85 9.26 -9.79 3.24
CA GLU A 85 10.65 -9.64 2.82
C GLU A 85 11.44 -8.78 3.81
N ALA A 86 10.89 -7.64 4.22
CA ALA A 86 11.56 -6.73 5.14
C ALA A 86 11.67 -7.31 6.56
N ILE A 87 10.73 -8.15 7.01
CA ILE A 87 10.86 -8.87 8.28
C ILE A 87 12.11 -9.77 8.26
N SER A 88 12.39 -10.43 7.14
CA SER A 88 13.58 -11.28 7.02
C SER A 88 14.91 -10.51 7.13
N THR A 89 14.88 -9.19 6.90
CA THR A 89 16.03 -8.28 7.02
C THR A 89 16.02 -7.45 8.30
N GLY A 90 15.10 -7.73 9.24
CA GLY A 90 15.02 -7.08 10.55
C GLY A 90 14.20 -5.80 10.59
N SER A 91 13.21 -5.64 9.71
CA SER A 91 12.33 -4.47 9.68
C SER A 91 11.67 -4.21 11.03
N GLN A 92 11.70 -2.94 11.42
CA GLN A 92 11.02 -2.40 12.60
C GLN A 92 9.71 -1.69 12.23
N ALA A 93 9.14 -2.01 11.08
CA ALA A 93 7.88 -1.47 10.63
C ALA A 93 6.81 -2.56 10.56
N LEU A 94 5.59 -2.18 10.87
CA LEU A 94 4.39 -3.01 10.77
C LEU A 94 3.48 -2.42 9.70
N TYR A 95 3.16 -3.23 8.69
CA TYR A 95 2.10 -2.90 7.74
C TYR A 95 0.76 -3.48 8.20
N LEU A 96 -0.30 -2.67 8.12
CA LEU A 96 -1.69 -3.05 8.31
C LEU A 96 -2.45 -2.81 6.99
N PRO A 97 -3.37 -3.70 6.60
CA PRO A 97 -4.06 -3.62 5.31
C PRO A 97 -5.04 -2.43 5.26
N SER A 98 -5.43 -2.00 4.06
CA SER A 98 -6.35 -0.90 3.80
C SER A 98 -7.71 -1.06 4.52
N PHE A 99 -8.18 -2.29 4.73
CA PHE A 99 -9.41 -2.57 5.50
C PHE A 99 -9.37 -2.08 6.94
N THR A 100 -8.17 -1.84 7.48
CA THR A 100 -7.92 -1.26 8.81
C THR A 100 -8.66 0.05 9.00
N GLN A 101 -8.72 0.91 7.97
CA GLN A 101 -9.49 2.15 8.00
C GLN A 101 -10.97 1.89 8.32
N THR A 102 -11.58 0.93 7.61
CA THR A 102 -12.98 0.55 7.79
C THR A 102 -13.22 -0.08 9.17
N TRP A 103 -12.32 -0.94 9.63
CA TRP A 103 -12.45 -1.58 10.94
C TRP A 103 -12.35 -0.56 12.07
N ALA A 104 -11.42 0.39 11.98
CA ALA A 104 -11.22 1.44 12.98
C ALA A 104 -12.38 2.44 12.99
N SER A 105 -12.90 2.81 11.82
CA SER A 105 -14.05 3.71 11.70
C SER A 105 -15.34 3.15 12.32
N GLY A 106 -15.42 1.83 12.53
CA GLY A 106 -16.56 1.20 13.18
C GLY A 106 -16.63 1.41 14.70
N GLY A 107 -15.61 2.01 15.32
CA GLY A 107 -15.60 2.36 16.75
C GLY A 107 -15.62 1.18 17.74
N ASN A 108 -15.53 -0.07 17.26
CA ASN A 108 -15.55 -1.27 18.10
C ASN A 108 -14.13 -1.81 18.34
N LEU A 109 -13.55 -1.45 19.49
CA LEU A 109 -12.17 -1.79 19.85
C LEU A 109 -11.94 -3.30 19.90
N VAL A 110 -12.89 -4.08 20.45
CA VAL A 110 -12.78 -5.54 20.54
C VAL A 110 -12.71 -6.18 19.15
N ARG A 111 -13.57 -5.72 18.24
CA ARG A 111 -13.58 -6.18 16.85
C ARG A 111 -12.30 -5.78 16.12
N LEU A 112 -11.85 -4.54 16.29
CA LEU A 112 -10.60 -4.06 15.69
C LEU A 112 -9.41 -4.90 16.17
N LYS A 113 -9.29 -5.14 17.49
CA LYS A 113 -8.24 -5.99 18.06
C LYS A 113 -8.23 -7.39 17.44
N SER A 114 -9.41 -8.00 17.30
CA SER A 114 -9.54 -9.32 16.68
C SER A 114 -9.04 -9.33 15.23
N LYS A 115 -9.38 -8.28 14.47
CA LYS A 115 -8.95 -8.12 13.07
C LYS A 115 -7.47 -7.78 12.90
N LEU A 116 -6.87 -7.05 13.83
CA LEU A 116 -5.44 -6.71 13.79
C LEU A 116 -4.53 -7.84 14.33
N LYS A 117 -5.08 -8.78 15.10
CA LYS A 117 -4.31 -9.87 15.72
C LYS A 117 -3.44 -10.64 14.73
N PRO A 118 -3.89 -11.04 13.52
CA PRO A 118 -3.04 -11.75 12.56
C PRO A 118 -1.79 -10.98 12.13
N TYR A 119 -1.84 -9.64 12.15
CA TYR A 119 -0.76 -8.76 11.70
C TYR A 119 0.23 -8.40 12.81
N VAL A 120 -0.26 -8.36 14.06
CA VAL A 120 0.48 -7.89 15.24
C VAL A 120 1.01 -9.05 16.10
N CYS A 121 0.29 -10.17 16.15
CA CYS A 121 0.58 -11.26 17.09
C CYS A 121 1.96 -11.87 16.81
N GLY A 122 2.74 -12.06 17.87
CA GLY A 122 4.11 -12.59 17.79
C GLY A 122 5.19 -11.53 17.56
N LYS A 123 4.82 -10.25 17.38
CA LYS A 123 5.76 -9.12 17.32
C LYS A 123 5.87 -8.44 18.68
N ASP A 124 7.09 -8.11 19.09
CA ASP A 124 7.29 -7.19 20.20
C ASP A 124 7.10 -5.75 19.70
N LEU A 125 5.95 -5.15 20.00
CA LEU A 125 5.67 -3.78 19.57
C LEU A 125 6.59 -2.74 20.21
N SER A 126 7.40 -3.09 21.23
CA SER A 126 8.44 -2.19 21.73
C SER A 126 9.62 -2.05 20.77
N GLU A 127 9.81 -2.99 19.83
CA GLU A 127 10.84 -2.95 18.80
C GLU A 127 10.35 -2.31 17.49
N ILE A 128 9.05 -2.05 17.38
CA ILE A 128 8.44 -1.45 16.20
C ILE A 128 8.56 0.07 16.26
N HIS A 129 9.16 0.67 15.23
CA HIS A 129 9.25 2.10 15.03
C HIS A 129 8.04 2.67 14.30
N TRP A 130 7.49 1.94 13.34
CA TRP A 130 6.47 2.44 12.42
C TRP A 130 5.27 1.49 12.33
N ILE A 131 4.06 2.05 12.35
CA ILE A 131 2.84 1.35 11.91
C ILE A 131 2.28 2.08 10.70
N LEU A 132 2.06 1.34 9.62
CA LEU A 132 1.65 1.85 8.32
C LEU A 132 0.26 1.31 7.97
N THR A 133 -0.63 2.17 7.47
CA THR A 133 -1.89 1.72 6.88
C THR A 133 -2.28 2.63 5.72
N PRO A 134 -2.69 2.08 4.55
CA PRO A 134 -3.31 2.89 3.51
C PRO A 134 -4.60 3.53 4.01
N ILE A 135 -4.89 4.72 3.50
CA ILE A 135 -6.13 5.46 3.74
C ILE A 135 -6.74 5.80 2.38
N HIS A 136 -7.97 5.34 2.16
CA HIS A 136 -8.76 5.69 0.99
C HIS A 136 -9.52 6.99 1.25
N VAL A 137 -9.40 7.94 0.31
CA VAL A 137 -9.93 9.29 0.40
C VAL A 137 -10.86 9.55 -0.79
N ASN A 138 -12.04 10.09 -0.52
CA ASN A 138 -13.02 10.53 -1.52
C ASN A 138 -13.41 9.49 -2.59
N GLY A 139 -13.23 8.20 -2.30
CA GLY A 139 -13.69 7.11 -3.15
C GLY A 139 -12.80 6.75 -4.34
N ASN A 140 -11.71 7.49 -4.59
CA ASN A 140 -10.81 7.24 -5.71
C ASN A 140 -9.34 7.59 -5.48
N HIS A 141 -8.97 8.07 -4.29
CA HIS A 141 -7.59 8.50 -3.99
C HIS A 141 -7.01 7.73 -2.81
N TRP A 142 -5.71 7.49 -2.84
CA TRP A 142 -4.99 6.77 -1.80
C TRP A 142 -3.91 7.66 -1.17
N GLY A 143 -3.84 7.63 0.15
CA GLY A 143 -2.72 8.15 0.94
C GLY A 143 -2.23 7.11 1.94
N LEU A 144 -1.16 7.44 2.67
CA LEU A 144 -0.59 6.56 3.69
C LEU A 144 -0.60 7.25 5.05
N LEU A 145 -1.14 6.56 6.06
CA LEU A 145 -1.03 6.94 7.46
C LEU A 145 0.15 6.20 8.08
N CYS A 146 1.04 6.94 8.73
CA CYS A 146 2.21 6.39 9.43
C CYS A 146 2.20 6.85 10.89
N LEU A 147 2.21 5.89 11.82
CA LEU A 147 2.38 6.13 13.25
C LEU A 147 3.83 5.87 13.62
N ASN A 148 4.52 6.89 14.12
CA ASN A 148 5.85 6.72 14.70
C ASN A 148 5.70 6.37 16.17
N MET A 149 5.96 5.10 16.52
CA MET A 149 5.77 4.57 17.87
C MET A 149 6.80 5.12 18.87
N VAL A 150 7.99 5.50 18.39
CA VAL A 150 9.09 6.00 19.22
C VAL A 150 8.87 7.47 19.59
N LEU A 151 8.64 8.30 18.57
CA LEU A 151 8.45 9.75 18.73
C LEU A 151 7.00 10.12 19.08
N ARG A 152 6.07 9.14 19.03
CA ARG A 152 4.61 9.33 19.22
C ARG A 152 4.05 10.42 18.32
N GLN A 153 4.48 10.40 17.06
CA GLN A 153 4.07 11.34 16.03
C GLN A 153 3.23 10.63 14.98
N VAL A 154 2.25 11.35 14.45
CA VAL A 154 1.41 10.86 13.37
C VAL A 154 1.71 11.62 12.10
N PHE A 155 1.87 10.87 11.02
CA PHE A 155 2.07 11.41 9.69
C PHE A 155 0.99 10.91 8.75
N TYR A 156 0.54 11.79 7.87
CA TYR A 156 -0.30 11.43 6.74
C TYR A 156 0.22 12.19 5.54
N ASP A 157 0.43 11.48 4.44
CA ASP A 157 0.72 12.14 3.18
C ASP A 157 0.16 11.35 2.01
N ASP A 158 -0.02 12.08 0.93
CA ASP A 158 -0.55 11.62 -0.33
C ASP A 158 0.11 12.44 -1.45
N GLY A 159 0.12 11.90 -2.67
CA GLY A 159 0.79 12.55 -3.79
C GLY A 159 0.16 13.90 -4.16
N LEU A 160 -1.17 14.04 -3.99
CA LEU A 160 -1.94 15.23 -4.37
C LEU A 160 -2.04 16.28 -3.26
N LYS A 161 -1.53 15.97 -2.07
CA LYS A 161 -1.59 16.83 -0.89
C LYS A 161 -3.01 17.15 -0.43
N LEU A 162 -3.91 16.17 -0.54
CA LEU A 162 -5.26 16.25 0.00
C LEU A 162 -5.27 16.17 1.53
N ASN A 163 -6.33 16.67 2.14
CA ASN A 163 -6.58 16.42 3.55
C ASN A 163 -7.05 14.96 3.75
N PRO A 164 -6.68 14.31 4.85
CA PRO A 164 -7.22 12.99 5.19
C PRO A 164 -8.75 13.06 5.43
N PRO A 165 -9.44 11.90 5.50
CA PRO A 165 -10.86 11.85 5.83
C PRO A 165 -11.19 12.56 7.14
N SER A 166 -12.40 13.10 7.28
CA SER A 166 -12.80 13.90 8.45
C SER A 166 -12.71 13.14 9.78
N ASN A 167 -12.89 11.82 9.76
CA ASN A 167 -12.81 10.95 10.94
C ASN A 167 -11.40 10.40 11.21
N ILE A 168 -10.35 10.96 10.59
CA ILE A 168 -8.98 10.43 10.73
C ILE A 168 -8.48 10.40 12.17
N CYS A 169 -8.84 11.37 13.01
CA CYS A 169 -8.43 11.39 14.41
C CYS A 169 -9.02 10.22 15.19
N GLU A 170 -10.26 9.84 14.91
CA GLU A 170 -10.92 8.67 15.52
C GLU A 170 -10.23 7.38 15.08
N ILE A 171 -9.90 7.26 13.79
CA ILE A 171 -9.14 6.13 13.25
C ILE A 171 -7.78 6.01 13.94
N ILE A 172 -7.04 7.11 14.06
CA ILE A 172 -5.72 7.13 14.72
C ILE A 172 -5.83 6.67 16.17
N GLN A 173 -6.77 7.24 16.93
CA GLN A 173 -6.97 6.89 18.34
C GLN A 173 -7.30 5.40 18.50
N MET A 174 -8.24 4.90 17.69
CA MET A 174 -8.62 3.49 17.67
C MET A 174 -7.44 2.57 17.35
N LEU A 175 -6.58 2.96 16.41
CA LEU A 175 -5.41 2.18 16.04
C LEU A 175 -4.36 2.14 17.13
N ILE A 176 -4.05 3.28 17.75
CA ILE A 176 -3.12 3.37 18.88
C ILE A 176 -3.62 2.49 20.02
N GLU A 177 -4.89 2.63 20.40
CA GLU A 177 -5.48 1.84 21.48
C GLU A 177 -5.47 0.35 21.16
N ALA A 178 -5.91 -0.05 19.97
CA ALA A 178 -5.97 -1.46 19.59
C ALA A 178 -4.59 -2.11 19.56
N THR A 179 -3.61 -1.46 18.92
CA THR A 179 -2.25 -2.00 18.78
C THR A 179 -1.56 -2.12 20.14
N CYS A 180 -1.61 -1.07 20.98
CA CYS A 180 -1.06 -1.12 22.33
C CYS A 180 -1.73 -2.21 23.18
N CYS A 181 -3.05 -2.42 23.05
CA CYS A 181 -3.80 -3.44 23.76
C CYS A 181 -3.56 -4.89 23.28
N ILE A 182 -3.00 -5.08 22.09
CA ILE A 182 -2.63 -6.41 21.55
C ILE A 182 -1.18 -6.75 21.92
N SER A 183 -0.34 -5.73 22.13
CA SER A 183 1.05 -5.89 22.52
C SER A 183 1.20 -6.84 23.71
N VAL A 184 2.07 -7.85 23.56
CA VAL A 184 2.52 -8.72 24.65
C VAL A 184 3.79 -8.16 25.30
N SER A 185 4.17 -6.92 24.99
CA SER A 185 5.37 -6.29 25.54
C SER A 185 5.36 -6.32 27.06
N LYS A 186 6.55 -6.54 27.64
CA LYS A 186 6.78 -6.52 29.08
C LYS A 186 6.49 -5.14 29.69
N GLN A 187 6.48 -4.08 28.87
CA GLN A 187 6.08 -2.73 29.28
C GLN A 187 4.85 -2.29 28.48
N PRO A 188 3.80 -1.77 29.14
CA PRO A 188 2.64 -1.23 28.45
C PRO A 188 3.07 -0.11 27.51
N LEU A 189 2.71 -0.22 26.24
CA LEU A 189 2.88 0.89 25.30
C LEU A 189 1.89 2.01 25.69
N PRO A 190 2.36 3.26 25.75
CA PRO A 190 1.51 4.38 26.16
C PRO A 190 0.49 4.71 25.08
N THR A 191 -0.77 4.66 25.46
CA THR A 191 -1.92 5.05 24.64
C THR A 191 -2.18 6.57 24.66
N THR A 192 -1.45 7.31 25.49
CA THR A 192 -1.59 8.75 25.70
C THR A 192 -0.34 9.53 25.30
N ASN A 193 -0.45 10.86 25.22
CA ASN A 193 0.62 11.79 24.85
C ASN A 193 1.13 11.64 23.40
N TRP A 194 0.23 11.25 22.50
CA TRP A 194 0.51 11.27 21.06
C TRP A 194 0.37 12.69 20.52
N ASN A 195 1.34 13.12 19.72
CA ASN A 195 1.31 14.42 19.05
C ASN A 195 0.44 14.33 17.80
N ILE A 196 -0.87 14.41 18.01
CA ILE A 196 -1.89 14.44 16.94
C ILE A 196 -2.33 15.89 16.77
N THR A 197 -1.64 16.62 15.89
CA THR A 197 -2.03 17.98 15.49
C THR A 197 -2.76 17.98 14.17
N LEU A 198 -3.73 18.88 14.01
CA LEU A 198 -4.32 19.20 12.71
C LEU A 198 -3.74 20.51 12.17
N PRO A 199 -3.35 20.57 10.89
CA PRO A 199 -3.31 19.46 9.93
C PRO A 199 -2.27 18.40 10.33
N ILE A 200 -2.55 17.12 10.00
CA ILE A 200 -1.60 16.03 10.26
C ILE A 200 -0.30 16.32 9.49
N LYS A 201 0.83 16.08 10.17
CA LYS A 201 2.15 16.32 9.59
C LYS A 201 2.35 15.46 8.34
N ARG A 202 2.83 16.09 7.26
CA ARG A 202 3.22 15.39 6.04
C ARG A 202 4.63 14.83 6.17
N PHE A 203 4.85 13.63 5.63
CA PHE A 203 6.17 13.00 5.61
C PHE A 203 6.97 13.35 4.34
N GLY A 204 6.40 14.09 3.39
CA GLY A 204 7.14 14.53 2.20
C GLY A 204 7.11 13.52 1.07
N MET A 205 5.99 12.81 0.88
CA MET A 205 5.75 12.01 -0.31
C MET A 205 5.97 12.88 -1.57
N PRO A 206 6.63 12.37 -2.62
CA PRO A 206 6.75 13.06 -3.90
C PRO A 206 5.40 13.60 -4.40
N LYS A 207 5.42 14.74 -5.09
CA LYS A 207 4.18 15.37 -5.60
C LYS A 207 3.68 14.63 -6.84
N GLN A 208 2.43 14.21 -6.81
CA GLN A 208 1.74 13.60 -7.94
C GLN A 208 1.32 14.68 -8.95
N PRO A 209 1.59 14.50 -10.24
CA PRO A 209 1.13 15.41 -11.27
C PRO A 209 -0.38 15.22 -11.51
N LEU A 210 -1.05 16.27 -11.99
CA LEU A 210 -2.48 16.23 -12.29
C LEU A 210 -2.77 15.63 -13.68
N VAL A 211 -1.77 15.60 -14.55
CA VAL A 211 -1.86 15.12 -15.93
C VAL A 211 -0.56 14.42 -16.32
N GLY A 212 -0.62 13.56 -17.34
CA GLY A 212 0.54 12.82 -17.82
C GLY A 212 0.90 11.62 -16.94
N GLU A 213 2.15 11.17 -17.06
CA GLU A 213 2.68 10.04 -16.30
C GLU A 213 2.59 10.28 -14.79
N GLY A 214 2.13 9.27 -14.07
CA GLY A 214 1.94 9.31 -12.62
C GLY A 214 0.59 9.89 -12.15
N CYS A 215 -0.24 10.47 -13.04
CA CYS A 215 -1.46 11.13 -12.61
C CYS A 215 -2.52 10.18 -12.01
N GLY A 216 -2.51 8.90 -12.40
CA GLY A 216 -3.38 7.86 -11.86
C GLY A 216 -2.69 6.96 -10.83
N SER A 217 -1.52 7.37 -10.31
CA SER A 217 -0.60 6.50 -9.60
C SER A 217 -0.55 6.68 -8.08
N CYS A 218 -1.57 7.29 -7.47
CA CYS A 218 -1.63 7.49 -6.01
C CYS A 218 -1.44 6.18 -5.22
N GLY A 219 -2.03 5.07 -5.68
CA GLY A 219 -1.86 3.75 -5.06
C GLY A 219 -0.42 3.22 -5.18
N VAL A 220 0.24 3.45 -6.31
CA VAL A 220 1.66 3.10 -6.48
C VAL A 220 2.54 3.93 -5.56
N GLY A 221 2.24 5.23 -5.41
CA GLY A 221 2.90 6.10 -4.44
C GLY A 221 2.79 5.59 -3.00
N VAL A 222 1.64 5.04 -2.61
CA VAL A 222 1.47 4.37 -1.31
C VAL A 222 2.35 3.12 -1.21
N ILE A 223 2.39 2.26 -2.24
CA ILE A 223 3.24 1.06 -2.25
C ILE A 223 4.71 1.43 -2.09
N LEU A 224 5.21 2.40 -2.86
CA LEU A 224 6.61 2.83 -2.80
C LEU A 224 6.95 3.50 -1.47
N ALA A 225 6.07 4.37 -0.95
CA ALA A 225 6.28 4.98 0.36
C ALA A 225 6.32 3.92 1.47
N ALA A 226 5.36 2.98 1.46
CA ALA A 226 5.32 1.89 2.42
C ALA A 226 6.58 1.03 2.34
N HIS A 227 7.05 0.69 1.13
CA HIS A 227 8.29 -0.03 0.92
C HIS A 227 9.50 0.71 1.53
N ASP A 228 9.61 2.02 1.36
CA ASP A 228 10.70 2.81 1.96
C ASP A 228 10.62 2.83 3.50
N PHE A 229 9.41 2.94 4.07
CA PHE A 229 9.21 2.83 5.52
C PHE A 229 9.47 1.41 6.05
N LEU A 230 9.16 0.37 5.28
CA LEU A 230 9.45 -1.02 5.66
C LEU A 230 10.95 -1.29 5.74
N ASN A 231 11.76 -0.58 4.96
CA ASN A 231 13.21 -0.73 4.92
C ASN A 231 13.98 0.32 5.73
N VAL A 232 13.30 1.29 6.36
CA VAL A 232 13.96 2.27 7.23
C VAL A 232 14.16 1.69 8.64
N ASN A 233 15.39 1.34 8.98
CA ASN A 233 15.76 0.84 10.30
C ASN A 233 15.94 1.97 11.34
N LEU A 234 15.29 3.11 11.12
CA LEU A 234 15.37 4.30 11.97
C LEU A 234 13.98 4.85 12.25
N PRO A 235 13.74 5.44 13.43
CA PRO A 235 12.47 6.11 13.77
C PRO A 235 12.35 7.49 13.11
N SER A 236 12.94 7.67 11.92
CA SER A 236 12.90 8.89 11.12
C SER A 236 12.23 8.61 9.78
N VAL A 237 11.56 9.62 9.23
CA VAL A 237 10.95 9.53 7.90
C VAL A 237 12.03 9.17 6.86
N PRO A 238 11.80 8.19 5.97
CA PRO A 238 12.77 7.83 4.94
C PRO A 238 12.93 8.92 3.89
N ASN A 239 14.06 8.90 3.19
CA ASN A 239 14.28 9.76 2.01
C ASN A 239 13.71 9.07 0.77
N PHE A 240 12.69 9.68 0.17
CA PHE A 240 12.09 9.18 -1.07
C PHE A 240 12.96 9.57 -2.27
N LEU A 241 13.50 8.57 -2.98
CA LEU A 241 14.31 8.78 -4.18
C LEU A 241 13.50 8.63 -5.48
N TRP A 242 12.32 8.02 -5.40
CA TRP A 242 11.40 7.85 -6.53
C TRP A 242 10.58 9.12 -6.79
N LYS A 243 10.07 9.25 -8.01
CA LYS A 243 9.17 10.35 -8.41
C LYS A 243 7.96 9.81 -9.15
N PHE A 244 6.87 10.57 -9.15
CA PHE A 244 5.68 10.21 -9.93
C PHE A 244 5.90 10.24 -11.45
N GLU A 245 6.91 10.97 -11.90
CA GLU A 245 7.30 11.03 -13.32
C GLU A 245 7.92 9.70 -13.80
N ASP A 246 8.30 8.79 -12.89
CA ASP A 246 8.90 7.49 -13.21
C ASP A 246 7.90 6.33 -13.05
N MET A 247 6.60 6.61 -12.99
CA MET A 247 5.58 5.62 -12.58
C MET A 247 5.39 4.48 -13.58
N THR A 248 5.66 4.67 -14.86
CA THR A 248 5.69 3.58 -15.84
C THR A 248 6.71 2.53 -15.41
N LYS A 249 7.93 2.97 -15.09
CA LYS A 249 9.01 2.09 -14.62
C LYS A 249 8.64 1.40 -13.31
N HIS A 250 8.15 2.14 -12.32
CA HIS A 250 7.79 1.57 -11.02
C HIS A 250 6.67 0.54 -11.13
N ARG A 251 5.63 0.81 -11.92
CA ARG A 251 4.53 -0.12 -12.17
C ARG A 251 5.02 -1.41 -12.83
N GLN A 252 5.88 -1.32 -13.84
CA GLN A 252 6.48 -2.48 -14.50
C GLN A 252 7.34 -3.30 -13.54
N MET A 253 8.13 -2.65 -12.70
CA MET A 253 8.93 -3.33 -11.67
C MET A 253 8.03 -4.05 -10.65
N ILE A 254 6.96 -3.41 -10.16
CA ILE A 254 6.03 -4.05 -9.22
C ILE A 254 5.34 -5.25 -9.87
N LEU A 255 4.87 -5.12 -11.12
CA LEU A 255 4.30 -6.25 -11.87
C LEU A 255 5.27 -7.44 -11.95
N TYR A 256 6.55 -7.15 -12.20
CA TYR A 256 7.56 -8.19 -12.23
C TYR A 256 7.82 -8.80 -10.84
N GLN A 257 7.69 -8.04 -9.75
CA GLN A 257 7.76 -8.64 -8.40
C GLN A 257 6.62 -9.63 -8.15
N PHE A 258 5.42 -9.41 -8.69
CA PHE A 258 4.33 -10.41 -8.61
C PHE A 258 4.66 -11.71 -9.34
N VAL A 259 5.46 -11.67 -10.41
CA VAL A 259 5.99 -12.89 -11.06
C VAL A 259 6.90 -13.66 -10.09
N LYS A 260 7.71 -12.95 -9.29
CA LYS A 260 8.63 -13.59 -8.32
C LYS A 260 7.96 -14.08 -7.04
N TRP A 261 6.86 -13.46 -6.65
CA TRP A 261 6.12 -13.83 -5.44
C TRP A 261 5.20 -15.02 -5.63
N LYS A 262 4.82 -15.30 -6.88
CA LYS A 262 4.10 -16.50 -7.28
C LYS A 262 4.96 -17.74 -7.11
#